data_AF-A0A1E4B2H9-F1
#
_entry.id   AF-A0A1E4B2H9-F1
#
_cell.length_a   1.000
_cell.length_b   1.000
_cell.length_c   1.000
_cell.angle_alpha   90.00
_cell.angle_beta   90.00
_cell.angle_gamma   90.00
#
_symmetry.space_group_name_H-M   'P 1'
#
loop_
_entity.id
_entity.type
_entity.pdbx_description
1 polymer ?
#
loop_
_entity_poly.entity_id
_entity_poly.type
_entity_poly.pdbx_seq_one_letter_code
_entity_poly.pdbx_strand_id
1 'polypeptide(L)'
;MEVRMPIAQRHIRIGLLAVGTITLMAACTGATMMSGLNPAGSVSLQSLAPANGVTGVSVTMPMTMRFSGPLGTGMERYLALHETSISGQVVAGMWSWSADRRTVVFAPDAPLKSRTTYVIHMGGGMRDAAGSPLDYGACGGMGGRAVVGGMMGGSGTEMMGPGWKGLDGSYGMSFSFTTA
;
A
#
# COMPACT_ATOMS: atom_id res chain seq x y z
N MET A 1 -7.16 94.29 3.12
CA MET A 1 -5.85 94.91 3.37
C MET A 1 -5.45 94.49 4.77
N GLU A 2 -4.45 93.61 4.87
CA GLU A 2 -3.87 93.06 6.12
C GLU A 2 -4.82 92.23 7.02
N VAL A 3 -4.41 91.23 7.81
CA VAL A 3 -3.15 90.52 8.01
C VAL A 3 -3.51 89.22 8.76
N ARG A 4 -2.92 88.12 8.30
CA ARG A 4 -2.42 86.94 9.03
C ARG A 4 -3.20 86.45 10.28
N MET A 5 -3.69 85.22 10.17
CA MET A 5 -3.83 84.28 11.30
C MET A 5 -2.47 84.01 11.98
N PRO A 6 -2.44 83.78 13.31
CA PRO A 6 -1.41 82.98 13.95
C PRO A 6 -1.83 81.51 14.09
N ILE A 7 -0.89 80.67 13.70
CA ILE A 7 -0.79 79.22 13.83
C ILE A 7 -0.54 78.84 15.30
N ALA A 8 -1.16 77.76 15.79
CA ALA A 8 -0.55 76.91 16.83
C ALA A 8 -1.16 75.49 16.85
N GLN A 9 -0.36 74.53 16.37
CA GLN A 9 -0.13 73.15 16.86
C GLN A 9 -1.35 72.22 17.01
N ARG A 10 -1.33 70.96 16.53
CA ARG A 10 -0.32 69.95 16.90
C ARG A 10 -0.48 68.67 16.03
N HIS A 11 0.57 68.33 15.29
CA HIS A 11 1.09 66.99 14.92
C HIS A 11 0.14 65.84 14.52
N ILE A 12 0.36 65.24 13.34
CA ILE A 12 0.91 63.86 13.20
C ILE A 12 1.31 63.61 11.74
N ARG A 13 2.53 63.09 11.57
CA ARG A 13 3.18 62.73 10.30
C ARG A 13 2.72 61.33 9.88
N ILE A 14 2.23 61.14 8.65
CA ILE A 14 2.23 59.82 8.00
C ILE A 14 2.72 60.03 6.56
N GLY A 15 3.99 59.70 6.36
CA GLY A 15 4.66 59.74 5.07
C GLY A 15 4.53 58.40 4.34
N LEU A 16 4.09 58.48 3.09
CA LEU A 16 4.58 57.82 1.88
C LEU A 16 5.15 56.40 2.02
N LEU A 17 4.52 55.41 1.36
CA LEU A 17 5.27 54.29 0.79
C LEU A 17 4.89 54.04 -0.67
N ALA A 18 5.96 53.99 -1.47
CA ALA A 18 6.00 54.00 -2.91
C ALA A 18 5.69 52.64 -3.53
N VAL A 19 5.20 52.70 -4.76
CA VAL A 19 5.12 51.59 -5.71
C VAL A 19 6.53 51.15 -6.12
N GLY A 20 6.81 49.86 -6.05
CA GLY A 20 8.04 49.25 -6.57
C GLY A 20 7.79 47.82 -7.04
N THR A 21 7.96 47.60 -8.35
CA THR A 21 8.00 46.29 -9.01
C THR A 21 9.39 45.66 -8.86
N ILE A 22 9.49 44.32 -8.84
CA ILE A 22 10.47 43.48 -9.57
C ILE A 22 10.36 42.00 -9.10
N THR A 23 10.39 41.15 -10.11
CA THR A 23 10.14 39.70 -10.22
C THR A 23 11.17 38.81 -9.49
N LEU A 24 10.74 37.66 -8.95
CA LEU A 24 11.62 36.51 -8.73
C LEU A 24 10.84 35.17 -8.78
N MET A 25 11.24 34.30 -9.72
CA MET A 25 11.37 32.82 -9.68
C MET A 25 10.27 31.97 -9.01
N ALA A 26 9.95 30.76 -9.42
CA ALA A 26 10.28 29.85 -10.51
C ALA A 26 9.30 28.68 -10.27
N ALA A 27 8.93 27.95 -11.31
CA ALA A 27 8.03 26.81 -11.20
C ALA A 27 8.52 25.80 -10.14
N CYS A 28 7.68 25.50 -9.15
CA CYS A 28 7.74 24.20 -8.50
C CYS A 28 6.77 23.28 -9.25
N THR A 29 7.26 22.73 -10.36
CA THR A 29 6.76 21.47 -10.91
C THR A 29 6.80 20.40 -9.82
N GLY A 30 5.71 19.69 -9.61
CA GLY A 30 5.71 18.51 -8.75
C GLY A 30 4.31 17.96 -8.52
N ALA A 31 3.90 17.06 -9.41
CA ALA A 31 2.70 16.27 -9.25
C ALA A 31 2.69 15.52 -7.89
N THR A 32 1.47 15.37 -7.36
CA THR A 32 0.98 14.22 -6.60
C THR A 32 1.91 13.65 -5.52
N MET A 33 1.63 14.00 -4.27
CA MET A 33 1.79 13.05 -3.16
C MET A 33 0.51 13.10 -2.33
N MET A 34 -0.53 12.39 -2.78
CA MET A 34 -1.49 11.81 -1.84
C MET A 34 -0.73 10.78 -1.01
N SER A 35 0.02 11.22 0.01
CA SER A 35 0.23 10.39 1.17
C SER A 35 -1.11 10.34 1.87
N GLY A 36 -1.95 9.39 1.47
CA GLY A 36 -3.07 8.97 2.29
C GLY A 36 -2.52 8.80 3.70
N LEU A 37 -3.09 9.52 4.65
CA LEU A 37 -2.71 9.45 6.06
C LEU A 37 -2.78 7.98 6.46
N ASN A 38 -1.64 7.29 6.48
CA ASN A 38 -1.56 6.01 7.17
C ASN A 38 -1.73 6.34 8.65
N PRO A 39 -2.79 5.86 9.33
CA PRO A 39 -2.90 6.06 10.77
C PRO A 39 -1.62 5.55 11.42
N ALA A 40 -0.98 6.37 12.26
CA ALA A 40 0.09 5.91 13.13
C ALA A 40 -0.50 4.81 14.02
N GLY A 41 -0.22 3.54 13.68
CA GLY A 41 -0.84 2.37 14.32
C GLY A 41 -1.31 1.27 13.37
N SER A 42 -1.36 1.50 12.06
CA SER A 42 -1.73 0.45 11.09
C SER A 42 -0.66 -0.64 10.99
N VAL A 43 -1.10 -1.89 10.94
CA VAL A 43 -0.22 -3.03 10.66
C VAL A 43 0.17 -3.04 9.19
N SER A 44 1.42 -3.38 8.90
CA SER A 44 1.99 -3.47 7.54
C SER A 44 2.79 -4.76 7.38
N LEU A 45 3.02 -5.18 6.13
CA LEU A 45 3.90 -6.30 5.81
C LEU A 45 5.37 -5.90 6.02
N GLN A 46 6.13 -6.69 6.79
CA GLN A 46 7.55 -6.48 7.07
C GLN A 46 8.47 -7.35 6.22
N SER A 47 8.07 -8.60 5.95
CA SER A 47 8.86 -9.52 5.13
C SER A 47 8.02 -10.58 4.46
N LEU A 48 8.49 -11.05 3.30
CA LEU A 48 7.92 -12.12 2.51
C LEU A 48 9.01 -13.09 2.07
N ALA A 49 8.78 -14.39 2.24
CA ALA A 49 9.61 -15.47 1.74
C ALA A 49 8.74 -16.50 1.00
N PRO A 50 9.09 -16.95 -0.21
CA PRO A 50 10.15 -16.43 -1.08
C PRO A 50 9.97 -14.94 -1.39
N ALA A 51 11.08 -14.23 -1.54
CA ALA A 51 11.01 -12.83 -1.95
C ALA A 51 10.49 -12.73 -3.40
N ASN A 52 9.84 -11.62 -3.71
CA ASN A 52 9.27 -11.38 -5.03
C ASN A 52 10.34 -11.40 -6.13
N GLY A 53 10.05 -12.08 -7.23
CA GLY A 53 10.91 -12.25 -8.40
C GLY A 53 12.02 -13.30 -8.25
N VAL A 54 12.14 -13.97 -7.09
CA VAL A 54 13.18 -15.00 -6.88
C VAL A 54 12.86 -16.24 -7.71
N THR A 55 13.91 -16.82 -8.31
CA THR A 55 13.86 -18.09 -9.05
C THR A 55 14.66 -19.17 -8.32
N GLY A 56 14.50 -20.43 -8.73
CA GLY A 56 15.23 -21.54 -8.10
C GLY A 56 14.74 -21.90 -6.70
N VAL A 57 13.50 -21.53 -6.37
CA VAL A 57 12.89 -21.85 -5.06
C VAL A 57 12.65 -23.36 -4.98
N SER A 58 12.97 -23.98 -3.84
CA SER A 58 12.64 -25.40 -3.62
C SER A 58 11.13 -25.64 -3.71
N VAL A 59 10.72 -26.71 -4.40
CA VAL A 59 9.32 -27.12 -4.54
C VAL A 59 8.63 -27.48 -3.22
N THR A 60 9.39 -27.64 -2.14
CA THR A 60 8.89 -27.93 -0.78
C THR A 60 9.10 -26.79 0.21
N MET A 61 9.61 -25.63 -0.23
CA MET A 61 9.88 -24.51 0.67
C MET A 61 8.55 -23.92 1.18
N PRO A 62 8.31 -23.85 2.50
CA PRO A 62 7.20 -23.06 3.04
C PRO A 62 7.30 -21.59 2.65
N MET A 63 6.16 -20.97 2.40
CA MET A 63 6.08 -19.53 2.19
C MET A 63 5.73 -18.85 3.51
N THR A 64 6.40 -17.76 3.85
CA THR A 64 6.22 -17.05 5.12
C THR A 64 6.00 -15.56 4.88
N MET A 65 5.01 -15.00 5.56
CA MET A 65 4.77 -13.56 5.64
C MET A 65 4.82 -13.11 7.09
N ARG A 66 5.51 -12.01 7.37
CA ARG A 66 5.58 -11.40 8.70
C ARG A 66 5.10 -9.96 8.66
N PHE A 67 4.24 -9.61 9.62
CA PHE A 67 3.60 -8.32 9.76
C PHE A 67 4.13 -7.56 10.98
N SER A 68 3.96 -6.23 10.99
CA SER A 68 4.43 -5.36 12.07
C SER A 68 3.62 -5.46 13.35
N GLY A 69 2.41 -6.03 13.28
CA GLY A 69 1.51 -6.24 14.40
C GLY A 69 0.51 -7.38 14.13
N PRO A 70 -0.32 -7.71 15.13
CA PRO A 70 -1.24 -8.83 15.04
C PRO A 70 -2.37 -8.56 14.06
N LEU A 71 -2.71 -9.55 13.23
CA LEU A 71 -3.91 -9.50 12.38
C LEU A 71 -5.14 -10.12 13.03
N GLY A 72 -6.32 -9.66 12.60
CA GLY A 72 -7.61 -10.16 13.07
C GLY A 72 -7.87 -11.62 12.72
N THR A 73 -8.82 -12.27 13.39
CA THR A 73 -9.10 -13.70 13.18
C THR A 73 -9.61 -14.02 11.78
N GLY A 74 -9.12 -15.13 11.23
CA GLY A 74 -9.50 -15.70 9.93
C GLY A 74 -8.91 -15.03 8.67
N MET A 75 -7.92 -14.14 8.80
CA MET A 75 -7.38 -13.36 7.67
C MET A 75 -6.74 -14.21 6.57
N GLU A 76 -6.49 -15.49 6.83
CA GLU A 76 -6.09 -16.48 5.83
C GLU A 76 -7.06 -16.59 4.65
N ARG A 77 -8.35 -16.25 4.82
CA ARG A 77 -9.34 -16.22 3.73
C ARG A 77 -9.03 -15.19 2.63
N TYR A 78 -8.09 -14.28 2.88
CA TYR A 78 -7.61 -13.27 1.94
C TYR A 78 -6.20 -13.59 1.42
N LEU A 79 -5.72 -14.81 1.66
CA LEU A 79 -4.42 -15.28 1.18
C LEU A 79 -4.65 -16.43 0.21
N ALA A 80 -4.01 -16.36 -0.95
CA ALA A 80 -4.03 -17.42 -1.93
C ALA A 80 -2.66 -17.57 -2.59
N LEU A 81 -2.34 -18.80 -2.98
CA LEU A 81 -1.23 -19.09 -3.87
C LEU A 81 -1.82 -19.56 -5.20
N HIS A 82 -1.46 -18.90 -6.30
CA HIS A 82 -1.89 -19.27 -7.64
C HIS A 82 -0.74 -19.81 -8.46
N GLU A 83 -1.02 -20.80 -9.29
CA GLU A 83 -0.09 -21.30 -10.31
C GLU A 83 -0.12 -20.41 -11.57
N THR A 84 1.04 -20.09 -12.13
CA THR A 84 1.26 -19.31 -13.37
C THR A 84 0.91 -17.83 -13.29
N SER A 85 -0.30 -17.48 -12.83
CA SER A 85 -0.78 -16.10 -12.78
C SER A 85 -1.79 -15.91 -11.65
N ILE A 86 -2.13 -14.65 -11.36
CA ILE A 86 -3.14 -14.28 -10.34
C ILE A 86 -4.55 -14.83 -10.64
N SER A 87 -4.84 -15.13 -11.91
CA SER A 87 -6.08 -15.77 -12.36
C SER A 87 -5.95 -17.28 -12.54
N GLY A 88 -4.79 -17.85 -12.18
CA GLY A 88 -4.49 -19.25 -12.32
C GLY A 88 -5.13 -20.11 -11.23
N GLN A 89 -4.93 -21.43 -11.35
CA GLN A 89 -5.43 -22.40 -10.38
C GLN A 89 -4.87 -22.11 -8.99
N VAL A 90 -5.73 -22.14 -7.98
CA VAL A 90 -5.33 -22.01 -6.58
C VAL A 90 -4.64 -23.31 -6.15
N VAL A 91 -3.47 -23.18 -5.56
CA VAL A 91 -2.71 -24.30 -5.00
C VAL A 91 -3.33 -24.70 -3.65
N ALA A 92 -3.65 -25.98 -3.50
CA ALA A 92 -4.14 -26.52 -2.23
C ALA A 92 -3.04 -26.53 -1.16
N GLY A 93 -3.40 -26.16 0.06
CA GLY A 93 -2.50 -26.09 1.20
C GLY A 93 -3.13 -25.40 2.40
N MET A 94 -2.34 -25.26 3.46
CA MET A 94 -2.76 -24.70 4.73
C MET A 94 -2.01 -23.42 5.06
N TRP A 95 -2.75 -22.36 5.40
CA TRP A 95 -2.22 -21.12 5.99
C TRP A 95 -2.30 -21.20 7.51
N SER A 96 -1.15 -21.19 8.18
CA SER A 96 -1.05 -21.31 9.63
C SER A 96 -0.47 -20.05 10.24
N TRP A 97 -1.22 -19.43 11.16
CA TRP A 97 -0.78 -18.25 11.90
C TRP A 97 0.02 -18.63 13.15
N SER A 98 1.05 -17.85 13.45
CA SER A 98 1.70 -17.84 14.77
C SER A 98 0.71 -17.42 15.86
N ALA A 99 1.00 -17.80 17.11
CA ALA A 99 0.13 -17.49 18.25
C ALA A 99 -0.08 -15.98 18.46
N ASP A 100 0.94 -15.16 18.15
CA ASP A 100 0.86 -13.70 18.20
C ASP A 100 0.18 -13.07 16.97
N ARG A 101 -0.22 -13.88 15.99
CA ARG A 101 -0.89 -13.50 14.73
C ARG A 101 -0.10 -12.48 13.91
N ARG A 102 1.23 -12.49 14.01
CA ARG A 102 2.13 -11.62 13.24
C ARG A 102 2.84 -12.35 12.10
N THR A 103 2.85 -13.68 12.12
CA THR A 103 3.50 -14.48 11.08
C THR A 103 2.51 -15.49 10.56
N VAL A 104 2.43 -15.65 9.24
CA VAL A 104 1.66 -16.72 8.60
C VAL A 104 2.57 -17.53 7.69
N VAL A 105 2.41 -18.84 7.75
CA VAL A 105 3.14 -19.80 6.92
C VAL A 105 2.15 -20.55 6.04
N PHE A 106 2.44 -20.65 4.74
CA PHE A 106 1.76 -21.56 3.84
C PHE A 106 2.55 -22.85 3.68
N ALA A 107 1.88 -23.97 3.92
CA ALA A 107 2.37 -25.31 3.59
C ALA A 107 1.49 -25.89 2.48
N PRO A 108 2.02 -26.08 1.25
CA PRO A 108 1.31 -26.79 0.19
C PRO A 108 1.02 -28.24 0.60
N ASP A 109 -0.14 -28.78 0.19
CA ASP A 109 -0.52 -30.18 0.49
C ASP A 109 0.33 -31.19 -0.31
N ALA A 110 0.89 -30.75 -1.44
CA ALA A 110 1.81 -31.50 -2.28
C ALA A 110 2.97 -30.61 -2.73
N PRO A 111 4.14 -31.19 -3.06
CA PRO A 111 5.25 -30.42 -3.64
C PRO A 111 4.79 -29.62 -4.87
N LEU A 112 5.28 -28.39 -4.97
CA LEU A 112 5.02 -27.54 -6.13
C LEU A 112 5.63 -28.13 -7.40
N LYS A 113 5.13 -27.72 -8.56
CA LYS A 113 5.72 -28.08 -9.84
C LYS A 113 7.05 -27.36 -10.01
N SER A 114 8.05 -28.06 -10.54
CA SER A 114 9.33 -27.47 -10.91
C SER A 114 9.19 -26.46 -12.05
N ARG A 115 10.15 -25.52 -12.13
CA ARG A 115 10.23 -24.50 -13.20
C ARG A 115 8.92 -23.76 -13.46
N THR A 116 8.12 -23.57 -12.42
CA THR A 116 6.77 -23.00 -12.51
C THR A 116 6.73 -21.71 -11.70
N THR A 117 6.14 -20.68 -12.29
CA THR A 117 5.90 -19.41 -11.59
C THR A 117 4.66 -19.56 -10.72
N TYR A 118 4.76 -19.11 -9.48
CA TYR A 118 3.66 -19.00 -8.55
C TYR A 118 3.44 -17.56 -8.13
N VAL A 119 2.19 -17.21 -7.82
CA VAL A 119 1.78 -15.87 -7.41
C VAL A 119 1.11 -15.95 -6.05
N ILE A 120 1.74 -15.36 -5.04
CA ILE A 120 1.16 -15.11 -3.72
C ILE A 120 0.24 -13.90 -3.86
N HIS A 121 -1.03 -14.07 -3.54
CA HIS A 121 -2.04 -13.02 -3.49
C HIS A 121 -2.39 -12.70 -2.05
N MET A 122 -2.24 -11.43 -1.69
CA MET A 122 -2.67 -10.84 -0.43
C MET A 122 -3.84 -9.91 -0.71
N GLY A 123 -5.05 -10.32 -0.36
CA GLY A 123 -6.29 -9.62 -0.66
C GLY A 123 -6.48 -8.34 0.15
N GLY A 124 -7.07 -7.31 -0.48
CA GLY A 124 -7.23 -5.97 0.10
C GLY A 124 -8.12 -5.89 1.34
N GLY A 125 -8.94 -6.91 1.60
CA GLY A 125 -9.85 -6.99 2.74
C GLY A 125 -9.20 -7.28 4.10
N MET A 126 -7.89 -7.50 4.16
CA MET A 126 -7.19 -7.82 5.41
C MET A 126 -7.23 -6.66 6.41
N ARG A 127 -7.42 -7.01 7.69
CA ARG A 127 -7.50 -6.08 8.82
C ARG A 127 -6.64 -6.54 9.99
N ASP A 128 -6.16 -5.58 10.75
CA ASP A 128 -5.46 -5.83 12.02
C ASP A 128 -6.41 -6.36 13.11
N ALA A 129 -5.87 -6.67 14.28
CA ALA A 129 -6.65 -7.14 15.42
C ALA A 129 -7.64 -6.10 15.99
N ALA A 130 -7.43 -4.81 15.72
CA ALA A 130 -8.35 -3.72 16.10
C ALA A 130 -9.43 -3.46 15.04
N GLY A 131 -9.37 -4.15 13.89
CA GLY A 131 -10.29 -3.98 12.76
C GLY A 131 -9.88 -2.91 11.76
N SER A 132 -8.71 -2.28 11.91
CA SER A 132 -8.18 -1.30 10.96
C SER A 132 -7.69 -2.00 9.69
N PRO A 133 -7.82 -1.39 8.49
CA PRO A 133 -7.26 -1.94 7.27
C PRO A 133 -5.74 -2.14 7.35
N LEU A 134 -5.23 -3.18 6.70
CA LEU A 134 -3.79 -3.37 6.53
C LEU A 134 -3.20 -2.22 5.67
N ASP A 135 -2.03 -1.73 6.07
CA ASP A 135 -1.24 -0.80 5.26
C ASP A 135 -0.40 -1.55 4.22
N TYR A 136 -0.81 -1.43 2.96
CA TYR A 136 -0.12 -2.02 1.80
C TYR A 136 1.02 -1.17 1.27
N GLY A 137 1.29 0.03 1.82
CA GLY A 137 2.34 0.93 1.34
C GLY A 137 3.73 0.27 1.31
N ALA A 138 4.03 -0.57 2.31
CA ALA A 138 5.28 -1.32 2.39
C ALA A 138 5.42 -2.39 1.29
N CYS A 139 4.30 -2.90 0.74
CA CYS A 139 4.31 -3.96 -0.27
C CYS A 139 4.98 -3.51 -1.57
N GLY A 140 4.84 -2.24 -1.96
CA GLY A 140 5.50 -1.69 -3.15
C GLY A 140 7.03 -1.71 -3.04
N GLY A 141 7.56 -1.41 -1.85
CA GLY A 141 9.01 -1.49 -1.59
C GLY A 141 9.58 -2.91 -1.65
N MET A 142 8.74 -3.93 -1.44
CA MET A 142 9.07 -5.35 -1.60
C MET A 142 8.83 -5.87 -3.04
N GLY A 143 8.56 -4.98 -3.99
CA GLY A 143 8.27 -5.34 -5.39
C GLY A 143 6.87 -5.88 -5.64
N GLY A 144 5.99 -5.81 -4.63
CA GLY A 144 4.58 -6.21 -4.76
C GLY A 144 3.85 -5.36 -5.78
N ARG A 145 2.94 -5.99 -6.52
CA ARG A 145 2.12 -5.35 -7.55
C ARG A 145 0.67 -5.28 -7.12
N ALA A 146 0.08 -4.10 -7.19
CA ALA A 146 -1.33 -3.91 -6.92
C ALA A 146 -2.18 -4.72 -7.91
N VAL A 147 -3.12 -5.50 -7.39
CA VAL A 147 -4.07 -6.27 -8.19
C VAL A 147 -5.27 -5.38 -8.46
N VAL A 148 -5.30 -4.78 -9.65
CA VAL A 148 -6.44 -3.96 -10.09
C VAL A 148 -7.40 -4.82 -10.92
N GLY A 149 -8.71 -4.52 -10.87
CA GLY A 149 -9.75 -5.34 -11.52
C GLY A 149 -9.52 -5.62 -13.02
N GLY A 150 -8.76 -4.77 -13.72
CA GLY A 150 -8.38 -4.98 -15.12
C GLY A 150 -7.32 -6.06 -15.37
N MET A 151 -6.52 -6.44 -14.36
CA MET A 151 -5.53 -7.53 -14.47
C MET A 151 -6.15 -8.93 -14.27
N MET A 152 -7.42 -9.01 -13.85
CA MET A 152 -8.17 -10.26 -13.58
C MET A 152 -9.21 -10.56 -14.68
N GLY A 153 -8.86 -10.25 -15.94
CA GLY A 153 -9.60 -10.54 -17.18
C GLY A 153 -11.07 -10.96 -17.05
N GLY A 154 -12.00 -10.02 -17.24
CA GLY A 154 -13.34 -10.20 -17.81
C GLY A 154 -14.36 -11.15 -17.15
N SER A 155 -14.00 -11.94 -16.14
CA SER A 155 -14.90 -12.88 -15.45
C SER A 155 -14.38 -13.31 -14.06
N GLY A 156 -13.13 -12.99 -13.71
CA GLY A 156 -12.52 -13.43 -12.45
C GLY A 156 -12.91 -12.61 -11.22
N THR A 157 -13.44 -11.39 -11.39
CA THR A 157 -13.90 -10.55 -10.28
C THR A 157 -15.13 -11.10 -9.56
N GLU A 158 -15.91 -11.95 -10.23
CA GLU A 158 -17.11 -12.57 -9.68
C GLU A 158 -16.79 -13.77 -8.77
N MET A 159 -15.62 -14.41 -8.94
CA MET A 159 -15.26 -15.60 -8.17
C MET A 159 -14.59 -15.31 -6.82
N MET A 160 -13.98 -14.14 -6.62
CA MET A 160 -13.37 -13.80 -5.31
C MET A 160 -14.34 -13.14 -4.33
N GLY A 161 -15.57 -12.84 -4.74
CA GLY A 161 -16.56 -12.17 -3.90
C GLY A 161 -16.14 -10.75 -3.49
N PRO A 162 -17.10 -9.91 -3.05
CA PRO A 162 -16.85 -8.50 -2.76
C PRO A 162 -15.86 -8.27 -1.59
N GLY A 163 -15.63 -9.28 -0.76
CA GLY A 163 -14.80 -9.17 0.44
C GLY A 163 -13.29 -9.01 0.19
N TRP A 164 -12.79 -9.40 -0.98
CA TRP A 164 -11.36 -9.30 -1.32
C TRP A 164 -10.92 -7.88 -1.74
N LYS A 165 -11.88 -7.02 -2.06
CA LYS A 165 -11.62 -5.64 -2.49
C LYS A 165 -11.28 -4.76 -1.28
N GLY A 166 -10.11 -4.14 -1.31
CA GLY A 166 -9.67 -3.14 -0.34
C GLY A 166 -10.41 -1.82 -0.48
N LEU A 167 -10.22 -0.92 0.50
CA LEU A 167 -10.84 0.40 0.53
C LEU A 167 -10.36 1.32 -0.61
N ASP A 168 -9.17 1.06 -1.13
CA ASP A 168 -8.57 1.73 -2.30
C ASP A 168 -9.14 1.21 -3.64
N GLY A 169 -10.03 0.22 -3.58
CA GLY A 169 -10.62 -0.44 -4.75
C GLY A 169 -9.71 -1.45 -5.45
N SER A 170 -8.50 -1.69 -4.92
CA SER A 170 -7.65 -2.79 -5.36
C SER A 170 -8.16 -4.11 -4.78
N TYR A 171 -7.77 -5.23 -5.38
CA TYR A 171 -7.92 -6.56 -4.80
C TYR A 171 -6.70 -6.92 -3.95
N GLY A 172 -5.94 -5.93 -3.45
CA GLY A 172 -4.74 -6.11 -2.66
C GLY A 172 -3.46 -6.22 -3.49
N MET A 173 -2.50 -7.02 -3.03
CA MET A 173 -1.13 -7.09 -3.55
C MET A 173 -0.76 -8.50 -4.01
N SER A 174 0.04 -8.58 -5.06
CA SER A 174 0.58 -9.84 -5.58
C SER A 174 2.11 -9.85 -5.60
N PHE A 175 2.69 -11.01 -5.36
CA PHE A 175 4.13 -11.28 -5.38
C PHE A 175 4.38 -12.60 -6.08
N SER A 176 5.36 -12.67 -6.98
CA SER A 176 5.67 -13.89 -7.72
C SER A 176 7.02 -14.49 -7.37
N PHE A 177 7.17 -15.79 -7.55
CA PHE A 177 8.45 -16.50 -7.50
C PHE A 177 8.42 -17.69 -8.45
N THR A 178 9.58 -18.27 -8.78
CA THR A 178 9.69 -19.42 -9.68
C THR A 178 10.45 -20.55 -8.99
N THR A 179 9.90 -21.76 -9.06
CA THR A 179 10.54 -22.96 -8.51
C THR A 179 11.73 -23.42 -9.36
N ALA A 180 12.63 -24.18 -8.75
CA ALA A 180 13.78 -24.83 -9.42
C ALA A 180 13.37 -25.91 -10.43
#